data_AF-A0A3B9BM72-F1
#
_entry.id   AF-A0A3B9BM72-F1
#
_cell.length_a   1.000
_cell.length_b   1.000
_cell.length_c   1.000
_cell.angle_alpha   90.00
_cell.angle_beta   90.00
_cell.angle_gamma   90.00
#
_symmetry.space_group_name_H-M   'P 1'
#
loop_
_entity.id
_entity.type
_entity.pdbx_description
1 polymer ?
#
loop_
_entity_poly.entity_id
_entity_poly.type
_entity_poly.pdbx_seq_one_letter_code
_entity_poly.pdbx_strand_id
1 'polypeptide(L)'
;LPTIRSRCRKLPMQPLGDSEMQQLLAQHLPDSDAATLAALTRLGRGSPGAALALADQGGVDVYRELTGFLAQLPQPDIIALHALGDRLSRREGEAAYRSLVTLLRQWLADMMRAQATGAFPEGADKAEIALMQQLGAAAPLDQWLEVWDNIGQLAARADAVNLDRKQVILNIFTSLADLVRNKPR
;
A
#
# COMPACT_ATOMS: atom_id res chain seq x y z
N LEU A 1 19.72 12.86 14.74
CA LEU A 1 20.78 13.81 15.14
C LEU A 1 20.49 15.20 14.55
N PRO A 2 20.16 16.22 15.38
CA PRO A 2 19.75 17.55 14.92
C PRO A 2 20.81 18.31 14.10
N THR A 3 22.09 18.04 14.34
CA THR A 3 23.22 18.80 13.75
C THR A 3 23.58 18.41 12.32
N ILE A 4 23.06 17.29 11.81
CA ILE A 4 23.26 16.86 10.41
C ILE A 4 22.38 17.68 9.47
N ARG A 5 21.15 18.01 9.89
CA ARG A 5 20.16 18.69 9.05
C ARG A 5 20.53 20.14 8.71
N SER A 6 21.38 20.82 9.50
CA SER A 6 21.85 22.18 9.21
C SER A 6 23.05 22.25 8.26
N ARG A 7 23.79 21.14 8.12
CA ARG A 7 25.00 21.05 7.28
C ARG A 7 24.73 20.44 5.90
N CYS A 8 23.55 19.87 5.68
CA CYS A 8 23.15 19.29 4.41
C CYS A 8 22.18 20.22 3.65
N ARG A 9 22.39 20.38 2.34
CA ARG A 9 21.43 21.00 1.44
C ARG A 9 20.37 19.96 1.06
N LYS A 10 19.09 20.28 1.30
CA LYS A 10 17.97 19.44 0.85
C LYS A 10 17.80 19.59 -0.66
N LEU A 11 17.88 18.49 -1.38
CA LEU A 11 17.52 18.42 -2.80
C LEU A 11 16.22 17.63 -2.90
N PRO A 12 15.06 18.30 -3.12
CA PRO A 12 13.80 17.59 -3.25
C PRO A 12 13.83 16.77 -4.54
N MET A 13 13.63 15.46 -4.43
CA MET A 13 13.40 14.60 -5.59
C MET A 13 11.90 14.63 -5.87
N GLN A 14 11.53 15.22 -7.02
CA GLN A 14 10.14 15.23 -7.46
C GLN A 14 9.78 13.88 -8.08
N PRO A 15 8.55 13.38 -7.89
CA PRO A 15 8.07 12.20 -8.60
C PRO A 15 8.10 12.44 -10.10
N LEU A 16 8.44 11.40 -10.87
CA LEU A 16 8.39 11.44 -12.32
C LEU A 16 6.94 11.52 -12.82
N GLY A 17 6.75 12.10 -14.01
CA GLY A 17 5.47 12.06 -14.70
C GLY A 17 5.14 10.67 -15.24
N ASP A 18 3.86 10.42 -15.51
CA ASP A 18 3.40 9.09 -15.97
C ASP A 18 4.02 8.68 -17.31
N SER A 19 4.25 9.62 -18.22
CA SER A 19 4.92 9.35 -19.50
C SER A 19 6.37 8.92 -19.32
N GLU A 20 7.13 9.60 -18.47
CA GLU A 20 8.51 9.27 -18.14
C GLU A 20 8.60 7.92 -17.43
N MET A 21 7.67 7.65 -16.49
CA MET A 21 7.52 6.37 -15.83
C MET A 21 7.25 5.24 -16.82
N GLN A 22 6.29 5.40 -17.72
CA GLN A 22 5.96 4.38 -18.73
C GLN A 22 7.16 4.08 -19.65
N GLN A 23 7.87 5.11 -20.10
CA GLN A 23 9.06 4.94 -20.94
C GLN A 23 10.16 4.17 -20.21
N LEU A 24 10.42 4.51 -18.95
CA LEU A 24 11.45 3.85 -18.14
C LEU A 24 11.06 2.40 -17.84
N LEU A 25 9.81 2.16 -17.43
CA LEU A 25 9.33 0.80 -17.16
C LEU A 25 9.37 -0.08 -18.40
N ALA A 26 9.02 0.44 -19.58
CA ALA A 26 9.11 -0.32 -20.84
C ALA A 26 10.56 -0.73 -21.18
N GLN A 27 11.56 0.06 -20.79
CA GLN A 27 12.98 -0.28 -20.98
C GLN A 27 13.45 -1.39 -20.04
N HIS A 28 12.96 -1.39 -18.80
CA HIS A 28 13.37 -2.33 -17.76
C HIS A 28 12.51 -3.61 -17.73
N LEU A 29 11.31 -3.57 -18.29
CA LEU A 29 10.35 -4.68 -18.34
C LEU A 29 9.85 -4.88 -19.79
N PRO A 30 10.74 -5.21 -20.75
CA PRO A 30 10.42 -5.25 -22.18
C PRO A 30 9.35 -6.31 -22.53
N ASP A 31 9.20 -7.34 -21.70
CA ASP A 31 8.25 -8.43 -21.91
C ASP A 31 6.86 -8.14 -21.28
N SER A 32 6.70 -7.03 -20.58
CA SER A 32 5.41 -6.65 -19.97
C SER A 32 4.47 -6.02 -21.00
N ASP A 33 3.19 -6.37 -20.91
CA ASP A 33 2.17 -5.76 -21.75
C ASP A 33 1.85 -4.31 -21.33
N ALA A 34 1.18 -3.56 -22.21
CA ALA A 34 0.86 -2.15 -21.97
C ALA A 34 -0.04 -1.95 -20.74
N ALA A 35 -0.92 -2.90 -20.44
CA ALA A 35 -1.81 -2.84 -19.29
C ALA A 35 -1.03 -2.98 -17.96
N THR A 36 -0.08 -3.91 -17.91
CA THR A 36 0.81 -4.11 -16.76
C THR A 36 1.69 -2.89 -16.54
N LEU A 37 2.28 -2.32 -17.59
CA LEU A 37 3.09 -1.11 -17.48
C LEU A 37 2.27 0.08 -16.98
N ALA A 38 1.05 0.27 -17.50
CA ALA A 38 0.15 1.33 -17.02
C ALA A 38 -0.22 1.15 -15.54
N ALA A 39 -0.51 -0.08 -15.12
CA ALA A 39 -0.81 -0.39 -13.73
C ALA A 39 0.41 -0.14 -12.82
N LEU A 40 1.60 -0.55 -13.22
CA LEU A 40 2.84 -0.31 -12.47
C LEU A 40 3.19 1.18 -12.40
N THR A 41 2.95 1.96 -13.47
CA THR A 41 3.09 3.41 -13.43
C THR A 41 2.17 4.02 -12.37
N ARG A 42 0.88 3.65 -12.38
CA ARG A 42 -0.10 4.13 -11.39
C ARG A 42 0.30 3.78 -9.96
N LEU A 43 0.64 2.51 -9.72
CA LEU A 43 1.00 2.01 -8.39
C LEU A 43 2.36 2.53 -7.92
N GLY A 44 3.27 2.82 -8.85
CA GLY A 44 4.59 3.39 -8.58
C GLY A 44 4.57 4.86 -8.16
N ARG A 45 3.52 5.62 -8.49
CA ARG A 45 3.35 7.05 -8.13
C ARG A 45 4.58 7.92 -8.43
N GLY A 46 5.15 7.78 -9.62
CA GLY A 46 6.34 8.51 -10.04
C GLY A 46 7.65 8.02 -9.40
N SER A 47 7.65 6.87 -8.72
CA SER A 47 8.85 6.18 -8.23
C SER A 47 9.15 4.93 -9.07
N PRO A 48 10.16 4.98 -9.95
CA PRO A 48 10.58 3.85 -10.76
C PRO A 48 11.01 2.65 -9.91
N GLY A 49 11.79 2.91 -8.86
CA GLY A 49 12.27 1.86 -7.97
C GLY A 49 11.14 1.13 -7.26
N ALA A 50 10.09 1.85 -6.85
CA ALA A 50 8.92 1.21 -6.24
C ALA A 50 8.13 0.38 -7.27
N ALA A 51 7.94 0.88 -8.49
CA ALA A 51 7.27 0.14 -9.56
C ALA A 51 8.03 -1.12 -9.98
N LEU A 52 9.36 -1.03 -10.13
CA LEU A 52 10.21 -2.18 -10.45
C LEU A 52 10.26 -3.20 -9.31
N ALA A 53 10.39 -2.73 -8.06
CA ALA A 53 10.32 -3.62 -6.90
C ALA A 53 8.96 -4.34 -6.84
N LEU A 54 7.86 -3.65 -7.17
CA LEU A 54 6.55 -4.28 -7.24
C LEU A 54 6.50 -5.34 -8.36
N ALA A 55 7.01 -5.04 -9.55
CA ALA A 55 7.10 -5.98 -10.67
C ALA A 55 7.85 -7.26 -10.27
N ASP A 56 8.99 -7.13 -9.60
CA ASP A 56 9.82 -8.25 -9.12
C ASP A 56 9.09 -9.14 -8.10
N GLN A 57 8.10 -8.63 -7.38
CA GLN A 57 7.36 -9.36 -6.34
C GLN A 57 6.04 -9.96 -6.85
N GLY A 58 5.80 -9.98 -8.17
CA GLY A 58 4.56 -10.46 -8.77
C GLY A 58 3.64 -9.33 -9.30
N GLY A 59 4.13 -8.10 -9.32
CA GLY A 59 3.49 -6.98 -10.00
C GLY A 59 2.09 -6.66 -9.49
N VAL A 60 1.16 -6.55 -10.42
CA VAL A 60 -0.24 -6.20 -10.15
C VAL A 60 -0.95 -7.25 -9.28
N ASP A 61 -0.45 -8.48 -9.25
CA ASP A 61 -1.07 -9.54 -8.43
C ASP A 61 -0.93 -9.28 -6.93
N VAL A 62 0.17 -8.65 -6.49
CA VAL A 62 0.35 -8.23 -5.09
C VAL A 62 -0.71 -7.20 -4.70
N TYR A 63 -1.00 -6.27 -5.61
CA TYR A 63 -2.06 -5.29 -5.41
C TYR A 63 -3.44 -5.94 -5.37
N ARG A 64 -3.71 -6.90 -6.28
CA ARG A 64 -4.96 -7.65 -6.30
C ARG A 64 -5.16 -8.45 -5.01
N GLU A 65 -4.12 -9.15 -4.55
CA GLU A 65 -4.13 -9.89 -3.29
C GLU A 65 -4.47 -8.97 -2.11
N LEU A 66 -3.80 -7.81 -2.01
CA LEU A 66 -4.10 -6.80 -0.99
C LEU A 66 -5.57 -6.37 -1.02
N THR A 67 -6.10 -5.98 -2.18
CA THR A 67 -7.51 -5.57 -2.31
C THR A 67 -8.48 -6.70 -1.99
N GLY A 68 -8.10 -7.95 -2.26
CA GLY A 68 -8.86 -9.14 -1.88
C GLY A 68 -8.98 -9.29 -0.37
N PHE A 69 -7.90 -9.08 0.39
CA PHE A 69 -7.96 -9.08 1.85
C PHE A 69 -8.79 -7.91 2.40
N LEU A 70 -8.66 -6.71 1.82
CA LEU A 70 -9.45 -5.55 2.22
C LEU A 70 -10.95 -5.76 1.98
N ALA A 71 -11.32 -6.46 0.90
CA ALA A 71 -12.70 -6.78 0.58
C ALA A 71 -13.37 -7.74 1.58
N GLN A 72 -12.60 -8.47 2.38
CA GLN A 72 -13.12 -9.38 3.41
C GLN A 72 -13.42 -8.68 4.74
N LEU A 73 -13.00 -7.42 4.92
CA LEU A 73 -13.29 -6.69 6.16
C LEU A 73 -14.80 -6.47 6.33
N PRO A 74 -15.34 -6.59 7.57
CA PRO A 74 -14.65 -6.72 8.86
C PRO A 74 -14.36 -8.16 9.33
N GLN A 75 -14.53 -9.16 8.48
CA GLN A 75 -14.32 -10.57 8.80
C GLN A 75 -13.22 -11.16 7.90
N PRO A 76 -11.95 -10.80 8.12
CA PRO A 76 -10.86 -11.32 7.30
C PRO A 76 -10.76 -12.84 7.42
N ASP A 77 -10.39 -13.51 6.33
CA ASP A 77 -10.00 -14.91 6.37
C ASP A 77 -8.71 -15.05 7.17
N ILE A 78 -8.86 -15.49 8.42
CA ILE A 78 -7.77 -15.66 9.38
C ILE A 78 -6.74 -16.66 8.85
N ILE A 79 -7.17 -17.74 8.20
CA ILE A 79 -6.26 -18.78 7.69
C ILE A 79 -5.39 -18.19 6.58
N ALA A 80 -6.02 -17.49 5.62
CA ALA A 80 -5.31 -16.83 4.52
C ALA A 80 -4.35 -15.74 5.03
N LEU A 81 -4.76 -14.97 6.04
CA LEU A 81 -3.94 -13.91 6.61
C LEU A 81 -2.70 -14.46 7.35
N HIS A 82 -2.85 -15.57 8.08
CA HIS A 82 -1.71 -16.27 8.69
C HIS A 82 -0.74 -16.80 7.63
N ALA A 83 -1.26 -17.39 6.54
CA ALA A 83 -0.45 -17.89 5.43
C ALA A 83 0.31 -16.75 4.72
N LEU A 84 -0.34 -15.59 4.52
CA LEU A 84 0.31 -14.38 4.03
C LEU A 84 1.45 -13.96 4.99
N GLY A 85 1.16 -13.84 6.28
CA GLY A 85 2.16 -13.47 7.28
C GLY A 85 3.36 -14.42 7.33
N ASP A 86 3.12 -15.74 7.23
CA ASP A 86 4.19 -16.74 7.16
C ASP A 86 5.07 -16.58 5.91
N ARG A 87 4.47 -16.28 4.76
CA ARG A 87 5.22 -16.01 3.52
C ARG A 87 6.06 -14.73 3.65
N LEU A 88 5.50 -13.68 4.26
CA LEU A 88 6.15 -12.38 4.41
C LEU A 88 7.23 -12.35 5.50
N SER A 89 7.21 -13.26 6.49
CA SER A 89 8.24 -13.34 7.53
C SER A 89 9.53 -14.04 7.09
N ARG A 90 9.54 -14.72 5.95
CA ARG A 90 10.75 -15.37 5.43
C ARG A 90 11.75 -14.34 4.89
N ARG A 91 13.02 -14.73 4.75
CA ARG A 91 14.08 -13.80 4.29
C ARG A 91 13.80 -13.29 2.88
N GLU A 92 13.34 -14.16 2.00
CA GLU A 92 12.90 -13.86 0.64
C GLU A 92 11.63 -12.99 0.58
N GLY A 93 10.83 -12.95 1.65
CA GLY A 93 9.57 -12.19 1.71
C GLY A 93 9.72 -10.73 2.12
N GLU A 94 10.95 -10.22 2.33
CA GLU A 94 11.16 -8.85 2.83
C GLU A 94 10.71 -7.79 1.81
N ALA A 95 11.11 -7.95 0.55
CA ALA A 95 10.71 -7.04 -0.52
C ALA A 95 9.17 -7.06 -0.74
N ALA A 96 8.55 -8.24 -0.71
CA ALA A 96 7.10 -8.39 -0.77
C ALA A 96 6.41 -7.71 0.41
N TYR A 97 6.93 -7.85 1.63
CA TYR A 97 6.39 -7.20 2.83
C TYR A 97 6.43 -5.67 2.70
N ARG A 98 7.59 -5.12 2.30
CA ARG A 98 7.75 -3.67 2.08
C ARG A 98 6.79 -3.14 1.01
N SER A 99 6.62 -3.88 -0.08
CA SER A 99 5.71 -3.53 -1.17
C SER A 99 4.26 -3.56 -0.71
N LEU A 100 3.83 -4.61 0.01
CA LEU A 100 2.46 -4.74 0.50
C LEU A 100 2.11 -3.63 1.51
N VAL A 101 2.99 -3.33 2.46
CA VAL A 101 2.77 -2.23 3.42
C VAL A 101 2.69 -0.89 2.70
N THR A 102 3.55 -0.66 1.70
CA THR A 102 3.52 0.56 0.89
C THR A 102 2.20 0.69 0.12
N LEU A 103 1.78 -0.37 -0.56
CA LEU A 103 0.52 -0.41 -1.31
C LEU A 103 -0.69 -0.22 -0.40
N LEU A 104 -0.72 -0.87 0.78
CA LEU A 104 -1.80 -0.71 1.75
C LEU A 104 -1.93 0.75 2.20
N ARG A 105 -0.81 1.39 2.57
CA ARG A 105 -0.83 2.78 3.01
C ARG A 105 -1.23 3.73 1.88
N GLN A 106 -0.79 3.46 0.66
CA GLN A 106 -1.19 4.21 -0.53
C GLN A 106 -2.70 4.06 -0.81
N TRP A 107 -3.22 2.84 -0.76
CA TRP A 107 -4.63 2.53 -0.97
C TRP A 107 -5.52 3.24 0.06
N LEU A 108 -5.16 3.17 1.34
CA LEU A 108 -5.88 3.86 2.42
C LEU A 108 -5.85 5.38 2.24
N ALA A 109 -4.72 5.95 1.81
CA ALA A 109 -4.61 7.38 1.54
C ALA A 109 -5.50 7.83 0.37
N ASP A 110 -5.60 7.02 -0.69
CA ASP A 110 -6.50 7.28 -1.81
C ASP A 110 -7.97 7.17 -1.42
N MET A 111 -8.32 6.15 -0.64
CA MET A 111 -9.66 5.98 -0.11
C MET A 111 -10.07 7.19 0.74
N MET A 112 -9.22 7.64 1.67
CA MET A 112 -9.48 8.84 2.48
C MET A 112 -9.61 10.10 1.61
N ARG A 113 -8.76 10.24 0.58
CA ARG A 113 -8.87 11.36 -0.37
C ARG A 113 -10.17 11.32 -1.16
N ALA A 114 -10.58 10.14 -1.62
CA ALA A 114 -11.83 9.95 -2.34
C ALA A 114 -13.04 10.25 -1.45
N GLN A 115 -13.00 9.85 -0.17
CA GLN A 115 -14.03 10.19 0.82
C GLN A 115 -14.10 11.71 1.06
N ALA A 116 -12.94 12.40 1.12
CA ALA A 116 -12.89 13.84 1.37
C ALA A 116 -13.28 14.70 0.16
N THR A 117 -12.99 14.24 -1.06
CA THR A 117 -13.10 15.06 -2.29
C THR A 117 -14.15 14.57 -3.29
N GLY A 118 -14.62 13.32 -3.15
CA GLY A 118 -15.46 12.65 -4.15
C GLY A 118 -14.70 12.19 -5.41
N ALA A 119 -13.39 12.45 -5.50
CA ALA A 119 -12.56 12.08 -6.65
C ALA A 119 -11.81 10.77 -6.38
N PHE A 120 -12.03 9.76 -7.22
CA PHE A 120 -11.33 8.47 -7.15
C PHE A 120 -10.02 8.50 -7.96
N PRO A 121 -9.05 7.62 -7.64
CA PRO A 121 -7.82 7.52 -8.41
C PRO A 121 -8.08 7.24 -9.89
N GLU A 122 -7.35 7.92 -10.76
CA GLU A 122 -7.40 7.64 -12.19
C GLU A 122 -6.93 6.19 -12.46
N GLY A 123 -7.68 5.47 -13.31
CA GLY A 123 -7.42 4.06 -13.61
C GLY A 123 -7.88 3.06 -12.54
N ALA A 124 -8.51 3.50 -11.45
CA ALA A 124 -9.22 2.59 -10.55
C ALA A 124 -10.45 1.98 -11.26
N ASP A 125 -10.61 0.67 -11.16
CA ASP A 125 -11.76 -0.01 -11.74
C ASP A 125 -13.02 0.12 -10.86
N LYS A 126 -14.16 -0.36 -11.37
CA LYS A 126 -15.45 -0.29 -10.65
C LYS A 126 -15.43 -1.03 -9.30
N ALA A 127 -14.69 -2.13 -9.20
CA ALA A 127 -14.62 -2.92 -7.98
C ALA A 127 -13.75 -2.23 -6.92
N GLU A 128 -12.63 -1.66 -7.34
CA GLU A 128 -11.74 -0.83 -6.51
C GLU A 128 -12.50 0.39 -5.95
N ILE A 129 -13.23 1.11 -6.82
CA ILE A 129 -14.05 2.26 -6.41
C ILE A 129 -15.14 1.84 -5.41
N ALA A 130 -15.87 0.75 -5.69
CA ALA A 130 -16.91 0.27 -4.78
C ALA A 130 -16.34 -0.14 -3.42
N LEU A 131 -15.16 -0.78 -3.39
CA LEU A 131 -14.46 -1.14 -2.16
C LEU A 131 -14.03 0.10 -1.37
N MET A 132 -13.47 1.12 -2.04
CA MET A 132 -13.10 2.39 -1.42
C MET A 132 -14.32 3.09 -0.81
N GLN A 133 -15.45 3.10 -1.51
CA GLN A 133 -16.71 3.67 -1.01
C GLN A 133 -17.23 2.90 0.21
N GLN A 134 -17.26 1.56 0.13
CA GLN A 134 -17.73 0.70 1.22
C GLN A 134 -16.90 0.92 2.49
N LEU A 135 -15.57 0.84 2.39
CA LEU A 135 -14.69 0.99 3.54
C LEU A 135 -14.64 2.44 4.04
N GLY A 136 -14.58 3.42 3.14
CA GLY A 136 -14.62 4.83 3.51
C GLY A 136 -15.89 5.20 4.28
N ALA A 137 -17.03 4.62 3.94
CA ALA A 137 -18.29 4.83 4.67
C ALA A 137 -18.39 4.06 6.01
N ALA A 138 -17.41 3.21 6.35
CA ALA A 138 -17.43 2.42 7.58
C ALA A 138 -16.91 3.20 8.80
N ALA A 139 -16.12 4.25 8.61
CA ALA A 139 -15.58 5.09 9.68
C ALA A 139 -15.27 6.51 9.18
N PRO A 140 -15.24 7.51 10.08
CA PRO A 140 -14.88 8.88 9.73
C PRO A 140 -13.38 9.01 9.40
N LEU A 141 -13.05 10.08 8.67
CA LEU A 141 -11.70 10.32 8.15
C LEU A 141 -10.61 10.41 9.22
N ASP A 142 -10.94 10.96 10.39
CA ASP A 142 -10.02 11.09 11.52
C ASP A 142 -9.58 9.73 12.07
N GLN A 143 -10.50 8.78 12.19
CA GLN A 143 -10.19 7.42 12.62
C GLN A 143 -9.40 6.64 11.56
N TRP A 144 -9.73 6.82 10.28
CA TRP A 144 -8.92 6.27 9.18
C TRP A 144 -7.50 6.82 9.17
N LEU A 145 -7.34 8.11 9.43
CA LEU A 145 -6.04 8.77 9.50
C LEU A 145 -5.19 8.23 10.67
N GLU A 146 -5.81 8.01 11.83
CA GLU A 146 -5.15 7.42 12.98
C GLU A 146 -4.63 6.01 12.67
N VAL A 147 -5.46 5.14 12.08
CA VAL A 147 -5.03 3.79 11.67
C VAL A 147 -3.92 3.86 10.62
N TRP A 148 -4.03 4.76 9.63
CA TRP A 148 -3.02 4.93 8.60
C TRP A 148 -1.65 5.36 9.17
N ASP A 149 -1.64 6.26 10.15
CA ASP A 149 -0.41 6.70 10.82
C ASP A 149 0.18 5.58 11.69
N ASN A 150 -0.68 4.88 12.45
CA ASN A 150 -0.29 3.72 13.25
C ASN A 150 0.35 2.62 12.41
N ILE A 151 -0.17 2.31 11.22
CA ILE A 151 0.45 1.37 10.27
C ILE A 151 1.85 1.83 9.88
N GLY A 152 2.02 3.12 9.56
CA GLY A 152 3.32 3.70 9.21
C GLY A 152 4.33 3.62 10.35
N GLN A 153 3.91 3.93 11.57
CA GLN A 153 4.76 3.82 12.76
C GLN A 153 5.13 2.37 13.07
N LEU A 154 4.18 1.43 12.97
CA LEU A 154 4.41 0.02 13.23
C LEU A 154 5.41 -0.57 12.23
N ALA A 155 5.26 -0.25 10.94
CA ALA A 155 6.19 -0.68 9.90
C ALA A 155 7.61 -0.12 10.11
N ALA A 156 7.74 1.18 10.43
CA ALA A 156 9.03 1.80 10.69
C ALA A 156 9.73 1.22 11.94
N ARG A 157 8.96 0.92 13.00
CA ARG A 157 9.49 0.24 14.19
C ARG A 157 9.93 -1.19 13.86
N ALA A 158 9.14 -1.91 13.06
CA ALA A 158 9.47 -3.27 12.66
C ALA A 158 10.81 -3.35 11.92
N ASP A 159 11.08 -2.38 11.04
CA ASP A 159 12.37 -2.24 10.37
C ASP A 159 13.50 -1.88 11.34
N ALA A 160 13.26 -0.98 12.30
CA ALA A 160 14.30 -0.47 13.19
C ALA A 160 14.79 -1.50 14.23
N VAL A 161 13.92 -2.38 14.70
CA VAL A 161 14.23 -3.37 15.76
C VAL A 161 14.01 -4.82 15.31
N ASN A 162 13.84 -5.06 14.01
CA ASN A 162 13.63 -6.37 13.39
C ASN A 162 12.45 -7.15 14.01
N LEU A 163 11.30 -6.49 14.17
CA LEU A 163 10.08 -7.15 14.68
C LEU A 163 9.56 -8.18 13.67
N ASP A 164 8.84 -9.18 14.20
CA ASP A 164 8.20 -10.21 13.39
C ASP A 164 7.15 -9.60 12.44
N ARG A 165 7.45 -9.66 11.13
CA ARG A 165 6.62 -9.14 10.04
C ARG A 165 5.23 -9.79 10.01
N LYS A 166 5.11 -11.06 10.40
CA LYS A 166 3.84 -11.77 10.50
C LYS A 166 2.94 -11.09 11.52
N GLN A 167 3.49 -10.80 12.70
CA GLN A 167 2.75 -10.11 13.76
C GLN A 167 2.36 -8.69 13.33
N VAL A 168 3.22 -7.99 12.60
CA VAL A 168 2.88 -6.67 12.05
C VAL A 168 1.66 -6.76 11.12
N ILE A 169 1.67 -7.68 10.15
CA ILE A 169 0.58 -7.84 9.19
C ILE A 169 -0.73 -8.24 9.89
N LEU A 170 -0.67 -9.20 10.82
CA LEU A 170 -1.85 -9.60 11.59
C LEU A 170 -2.43 -8.43 12.40
N ASN A 171 -1.58 -7.66 13.08
CA ASN A 171 -2.01 -6.49 13.84
C ASN A 171 -2.65 -5.43 12.95
N ILE A 172 -2.07 -5.14 11.79
CA ILE A 172 -2.61 -4.17 10.83
C ILE A 172 -4.03 -4.57 10.40
N PHE A 173 -4.22 -5.81 9.93
CA PHE A 173 -5.54 -6.26 9.48
C PHE A 173 -6.56 -6.40 10.61
N THR A 174 -6.11 -6.70 11.82
CA THR A 174 -6.96 -6.70 13.01
C THR A 174 -7.45 -5.30 13.34
N SER A 175 -6.55 -4.29 13.36
CA SER A 175 -6.91 -2.89 13.56
C SER A 175 -7.88 -2.37 12.49
N LEU A 176 -7.68 -2.76 11.23
CA LEU A 176 -8.61 -2.43 10.14
C LEU A 176 -9.98 -3.09 10.34
N ALA A 177 -10.00 -4.38 10.69
CA ALA A 177 -11.25 -5.11 10.93
C ALA A 177 -12.04 -4.54 12.12
N ASP A 178 -11.35 -4.19 13.20
CA ASP A 178 -11.97 -3.61 14.39
C ASP A 178 -12.53 -2.22 14.12
N LEU A 179 -11.82 -1.38 13.35
CA LEU A 179 -12.32 -0.08 12.91
C LEU A 179 -13.62 -0.22 12.10
N VAL A 180 -13.62 -1.10 11.09
CA VAL A 180 -14.78 -1.33 10.22
C VAL A 180 -15.95 -1.94 11.00
N ARG A 181 -15.67 -2.79 12.00
CA ARG A 181 -16.69 -3.42 12.85
C ARG A 181 -17.35 -2.42 13.81
N ASN A 182 -16.57 -1.49 14.37
CA ASN A 182 -17.03 -0.53 15.37
C ASN A 182 -17.64 0.74 14.74
N LYS A 183 -18.30 0.61 13.59
CA LYS A 183 -18.91 1.70 12.82
C LYS A 183 -19.58 2.71 13.76
N PRO A 184 -19.13 3.98 13.81
CA PRO A 184 -19.79 4.97 14.63
C PRO A 184 -21.24 5.11 14.16
N ARG A 185 -22.15 5.05 15.14
CA ARG A 185 -23.60 5.18 14.92
C ARG A 185 -23.97 6.53 14.33
#